data_AF-A0A967Z0F3-F1
#
_entry.id   AF-A0A967Z0F3-F1
#
_cell.length_a   1.000
_cell.length_b   1.000
_cell.length_c   1.000
_cell.angle_alpha   90.00
_cell.angle_beta   90.00
_cell.angle_gamma   90.00
#
_symmetry.space_group_name_H-M   'P 1'
#
loop_
_entity.id
_entity.type
_entity.pdbx_description
1 polymer ?
#
loop_
_entity_poly.entity_id
_entity_poly.type
_entity_poly.pdbx_seq_one_letter_code
_entity_poly.pdbx_strand_id
1 'polypeptide(L)'
;MKKRDAVVGFVLMITLLTNLGCQETPETGQENLAKAQKGLVDYMDEYHRVLRPLMHQALPDKNVAAFKENSAELLKCAENLAAADIPEKFETQKAKISTLTGEILENTRTFHETCQTGTEQEIFDTFLAAHDKYEALADIVYQL
;
A
#
# COMPACT_ATOMS: atom_id res chain seq x y z
N MET A 1 64.37 0.14 37.97
CA MET A 1 64.15 0.08 39.44
C MET A 1 63.46 1.40 39.83
N LYS A 2 62.13 1.40 40.07
CA LYS A 2 61.45 1.45 41.39
C LYS A 2 61.48 2.92 41.94
N LYS A 3 60.41 3.73 42.14
CA LYS A 3 58.93 3.64 42.38
C LYS A 3 58.29 5.03 42.10
N ARG A 4 57.12 5.13 41.42
CA ARG A 4 55.70 5.22 41.89
C ARG A 4 55.26 6.55 42.54
N ASP A 5 54.67 7.42 41.71
CA ASP A 5 53.29 7.92 41.71
C ASP A 5 52.51 8.25 43.01
N ALA A 6 52.07 9.51 43.04
CA ALA A 6 50.67 9.96 43.07
C ALA A 6 49.89 10.20 44.40
N VAL A 7 49.49 11.47 44.53
CA VAL A 7 48.12 11.99 44.69
C VAL A 7 47.38 11.73 46.01
N VAL A 8 47.49 12.75 46.87
CA VAL A 8 46.44 13.52 47.58
C VAL A 8 45.00 13.00 47.49
N GLY A 9 44.39 12.85 48.67
CA GLY A 9 43.05 12.33 48.85
C GLY A 9 41.91 13.29 48.52
N PHE A 10 40.74 12.70 48.37
CA PHE A 10 39.46 13.41 48.39
C PHE A 10 38.33 12.42 48.72
N VAL A 11 37.64 12.73 49.82
CA VAL A 11 36.17 12.73 49.97
C VAL A 11 35.39 11.41 49.98
N LEU A 12 34.87 11.15 51.18
CA LEU A 12 33.44 11.03 51.50
C LEU A 12 32.61 10.14 50.57
N MET A 13 32.39 8.91 51.00
CA MET A 13 31.15 8.21 50.68
C MET A 13 30.88 7.22 51.80
N ILE A 14 29.69 7.28 52.39
CA ILE A 14 28.80 6.15 52.70
C ILE A 14 27.58 6.78 53.37
N THR A 15 26.58 7.03 52.55
CA THR A 15 25.22 7.33 52.99
C THR A 15 24.44 6.01 53.02
N LEU A 16 23.66 5.89 54.09
CA LEU A 16 22.67 4.89 54.44
C LEU A 16 21.93 4.15 53.31
N LEU A 17 21.81 2.83 53.51
CA LEU A 17 20.55 2.07 53.61
C LEU A 17 19.27 2.78 53.15
N THR A 18 18.61 2.20 52.14
CA THR A 18 17.25 1.63 52.29
C THR A 18 16.93 0.75 51.09
N ASN A 19 16.67 -0.53 51.38
CA ASN A 19 16.02 -1.46 50.48
C ASN A 19 14.51 -1.28 50.67
N LEU A 20 13.86 -0.68 49.68
CA LEU A 20 12.42 -0.73 49.47
C LEU A 20 12.25 -1.07 48.00
N GLY A 21 11.61 -2.22 47.76
CA GLY A 21 11.41 -2.75 46.44
C GLY A 21 10.67 -1.76 45.54
N CYS A 22 11.27 -1.53 44.38
CA CYS A 22 10.56 -1.28 43.15
C CYS A 22 11.40 -1.98 42.09
N GLN A 23 11.08 -3.25 41.81
CA GLN A 23 11.60 -3.88 40.60
C GLN A 23 11.01 -3.10 39.44
N GLU A 24 11.80 -2.21 38.86
CA GLU A 24 11.54 -1.69 37.53
C GLU A 24 11.71 -2.88 36.59
N THR A 25 10.61 -3.46 36.12
CA THR A 25 10.65 -4.38 34.99
C THR A 25 11.05 -3.58 33.75
N PRO A 26 12.20 -3.86 33.11
CA PRO A 26 12.50 -3.28 31.82
C PRO A 26 12.04 -4.31 30.78
N GLU A 27 10.74 -4.36 30.49
CA GLU A 27 10.27 -5.10 29.32
C GLU A 27 9.42 -4.15 28.49
N THR A 28 10.16 -3.35 27.72
CA THR A 28 9.94 -3.22 26.27
C THR A 28 8.56 -3.68 25.84
N GLY A 29 7.60 -2.74 25.85
CA GLY A 29 6.53 -2.75 24.87
C GLY A 29 7.19 -2.62 23.50
N GLN A 30 7.75 -3.72 23.00
CA GLN A 30 8.08 -3.88 21.61
C GLN A 30 6.75 -3.72 20.90
N GLU A 31 6.49 -2.51 20.43
CA GLU A 31 5.43 -2.26 19.47
C GLU A 31 5.68 -3.25 18.33
N ASN A 32 4.92 -4.33 18.31
CA ASN A 32 4.85 -5.20 17.15
C ASN A 32 4.09 -4.42 16.07
N LEU A 33 4.78 -3.42 15.50
CA LEU A 33 4.45 -2.83 14.21
C LEU A 33 4.81 -3.86 13.12
N ALA A 34 4.19 -5.03 13.19
CA ALA A 34 3.97 -5.81 12.00
C ALA A 34 3.08 -4.91 11.14
N LYS A 35 3.69 -4.21 10.17
CA LYS A 35 2.98 -3.47 9.14
C LYS A 35 1.86 -4.40 8.66
N ALA A 36 0.60 -4.05 8.90
CA ALA A 36 -0.52 -4.86 8.43
C ALA A 36 -0.28 -5.13 6.94
N GLN A 37 -0.15 -6.41 6.57
CA GLN A 37 0.06 -6.78 5.18
C GLN A 37 -1.19 -6.35 4.42
N LYS A 38 -1.00 -5.53 3.38
CA LYS A 38 -2.11 -5.07 2.54
C LYS A 38 -2.78 -6.27 1.89
N GLY A 39 -4.10 -6.34 2.01
CA GLY A 39 -4.92 -7.36 1.37
C GLY A 39 -5.46 -6.92 0.02
N LEU A 40 -6.17 -7.82 -0.65
CA LEU A 40 -6.87 -7.55 -1.93
C LEU A 40 -7.68 -6.24 -1.90
N VAL A 41 -8.44 -6.00 -0.82
CA VAL A 41 -9.30 -4.81 -0.68
C VAL A 41 -8.47 -3.53 -0.63
N ASP A 42 -7.34 -3.52 0.08
CA ASP A 42 -6.47 -2.35 0.15
C ASP A 42 -5.93 -1.96 -1.23
N TYR A 43 -5.56 -2.96 -2.05
CA TYR A 43 -5.10 -2.71 -3.41
C TYR A 43 -6.23 -2.29 -4.37
N MET A 44 -7.45 -2.79 -4.16
CA MET A 44 -8.63 -2.30 -4.89
C MET A 44 -8.91 -0.83 -4.58
N ASP A 45 -8.81 -0.42 -3.31
CA ASP A 45 -9.00 0.96 -2.89
C ASP A 45 -7.91 1.88 -3.45
N GLU A 46 -6.66 1.42 -3.51
CA GLU A 46 -5.56 2.16 -4.14
C GLU A 46 -5.76 2.40 -5.63
N TYR A 47 -6.16 1.35 -6.36
CA TYR A 47 -6.50 1.45 -7.76
C TYR A 47 -7.68 2.42 -7.98
N HIS A 48 -8.73 2.28 -7.17
CA HIS A 48 -9.93 3.12 -7.25
C HIS A 48 -9.65 4.58 -6.91
N ARG A 49 -8.72 4.87 -5.99
CA ARG A 49 -8.33 6.25 -5.64
C ARG A 49 -7.85 7.03 -6.87
N VAL A 50 -7.17 6.36 -7.81
CA VAL A 50 -6.70 6.97 -9.07
C VAL A 50 -7.77 6.89 -10.16
N LEU A 51 -8.46 5.76 -10.28
CA LEU A 51 -9.48 5.54 -11.31
C LEU A 51 -10.73 6.42 -11.14
N ARG A 52 -11.20 6.60 -9.91
CA ARG A 52 -12.44 7.34 -9.59
C ARG A 52 -12.47 8.78 -10.12
N PRO A 53 -11.46 9.65 -9.86
CA PRO A 53 -11.47 11.01 -10.41
C PRO A 53 -11.36 11.01 -11.95
N LEU A 54 -10.68 10.03 -12.55
CA LEU A 54 -10.66 9.90 -14.01
C LEU A 54 -12.06 9.60 -14.56
N MET A 55 -12.79 8.68 -13.93
CA MET A 55 -14.14 8.31 -14.35
C MET A 55 -15.18 9.42 -14.12
N HIS A 56 -15.20 10.02 -12.93
CA HIS A 56 -16.32 10.90 -12.54
C HIS A 56 -16.04 12.40 -12.67
N GLN A 57 -14.81 12.79 -13.02
CA GLN A 57 -14.44 14.20 -13.23
C GLN A 57 -13.78 14.38 -14.59
N ALA A 58 -12.69 13.66 -14.86
CA ALA A 58 -11.93 13.87 -16.09
C ALA A 58 -12.69 13.42 -17.35
N LEU A 59 -13.40 12.28 -17.31
CA LEU A 59 -14.14 11.77 -18.47
C LEU A 59 -15.31 12.70 -18.88
N PRO A 60 -16.21 13.14 -17.97
CA PRO A 60 -17.24 14.12 -18.31
C PRO A 60 -16.69 15.44 -18.87
N ASP A 61 -15.56 15.90 -18.32
CA ASP A 61 -14.89 17.13 -18.75
C ASP A 61 -14.01 16.95 -19.99
N LYS A 62 -13.90 15.71 -20.50
CA LYS A 62 -12.99 15.30 -21.58
C LYS A 62 -11.54 15.74 -21.35
N ASN A 63 -11.09 15.73 -20.11
CA ASN A 63 -9.75 16.16 -19.73
C ASN A 63 -8.70 15.08 -20.02
N VAL A 64 -8.30 14.95 -21.29
CA VAL A 64 -7.28 13.99 -21.76
C VAL A 64 -5.95 14.12 -21.02
N ALA A 65 -5.55 15.32 -20.60
CA ALA A 65 -4.30 15.53 -19.88
C ALA A 65 -4.28 14.75 -18.55
N ALA A 66 -5.39 14.77 -17.81
CA ALA A 66 -5.50 14.02 -16.56
C ALA A 66 -5.31 12.50 -16.75
N PHE A 67 -5.85 11.92 -17.83
CA PHE A 67 -5.63 10.50 -18.14
C PHE A 67 -4.16 10.20 -18.38
N LYS A 68 -3.48 11.01 -19.19
CA LYS A 68 -2.06 10.82 -19.49
C LYS A 68 -1.19 10.94 -18.25
N GLU A 69 -1.41 11.98 -17.45
CA GLU A 69 -0.68 12.24 -16.21
C GLU A 69 -0.81 11.12 -15.17
N ASN A 70 -1.99 10.49 -15.08
CA ASN A 70 -2.27 9.47 -14.07
C ASN A 70 -2.08 8.03 -14.57
N SER A 71 -1.89 7.82 -15.87
CA SER A 71 -1.84 6.49 -16.48
C SER A 71 -0.76 5.56 -15.89
N ALA A 72 0.42 6.09 -15.59
CA ALA A 72 1.51 5.33 -15.01
C ALA A 72 1.25 4.93 -13.54
N GLU A 73 0.64 5.83 -12.76
CA GLU A 73 0.24 5.54 -11.37
C GLU A 73 -0.85 4.46 -11.35
N LEU A 74 -1.85 4.59 -12.23
CA LEU A 74 -2.92 3.62 -12.35
C LEU A 74 -2.39 2.22 -12.73
N LEU A 75 -1.44 2.15 -13.67
CA LEU A 75 -0.77 0.90 -14.05
C LEU A 75 -0.04 0.25 -12.86
N LYS A 76 0.72 1.03 -12.10
CA LYS A 76 1.40 0.54 -10.90
C LYS A 76 0.42 -0.01 -9.87
N CYS A 77 -0.73 0.64 -9.68
CA CYS A 77 -1.78 0.12 -8.81
C CYS A 77 -2.36 -1.20 -9.34
N ALA A 78 -2.56 -1.33 -10.65
CA ALA A 78 -3.06 -2.56 -11.27
C ALA A 78 -2.07 -3.73 -11.09
N GLU A 79 -0.77 -3.49 -11.20
CA GLU A 79 0.28 -4.48 -10.97
C GLU A 79 0.22 -5.02 -9.53
N ASN A 80 0.08 -4.13 -8.54
CA ASN A 80 -0.07 -4.52 -7.15
C ASN A 80 -1.37 -5.30 -6.90
N LEU A 81 -2.48 -4.88 -7.52
CA LEU A 81 -3.78 -5.54 -7.41
C LEU A 81 -3.74 -6.97 -8.00
N ALA A 82 -3.10 -7.15 -9.16
CA ALA A 82 -2.93 -8.46 -9.79
C ALA A 82 -2.01 -9.40 -8.99
N ALA A 83 -1.06 -8.84 -8.23
CA ALA A 83 -0.17 -9.60 -7.36
C ALA A 83 -0.74 -9.86 -5.95
N ALA A 84 -1.92 -9.33 -5.63
CA ALA A 84 -2.49 -9.43 -4.30
C ALA A 84 -2.91 -10.86 -3.94
N ASP A 85 -2.61 -11.29 -2.71
CA ASP A 85 -3.11 -12.54 -2.16
C ASP A 85 -4.64 -12.47 -2.06
N ILE A 86 -5.32 -13.48 -2.62
CA ILE A 86 -6.77 -13.62 -2.53
C ILE A 86 -7.13 -14.30 -1.20
N PRO A 87 -7.85 -13.63 -0.28
CA PRO A 87 -8.22 -14.22 1.00
C PRO A 87 -9.06 -15.49 0.87
N GLU A 88 -8.89 -16.44 1.79
CA GLU A 88 -9.60 -17.74 1.81
C GLU A 88 -11.14 -17.58 1.81
N LYS A 89 -11.67 -16.48 2.36
CA LYS A 89 -13.12 -16.20 2.31
C LYS A 89 -13.68 -16.13 0.88
N PHE A 90 -12.82 -15.91 -0.12
CA PHE A 90 -13.19 -15.89 -1.53
C PHE A 90 -12.82 -17.18 -2.27
N GLU A 91 -12.54 -18.29 -1.59
CA GLU A 91 -12.06 -19.53 -2.24
C GLU A 91 -12.99 -20.00 -3.38
N THR A 92 -14.31 -19.88 -3.21
CA THR A 92 -15.31 -20.22 -4.25
C THR A 92 -15.27 -19.31 -5.48
N GLN A 93 -14.77 -18.09 -5.33
CA GLN A 93 -14.70 -17.05 -6.37
C GLN A 93 -13.26 -16.78 -6.82
N LYS A 94 -12.27 -17.47 -6.24
CA LYS A 94 -10.84 -17.21 -6.41
C LYS A 94 -10.39 -17.22 -7.86
N ALA A 95 -10.85 -18.18 -8.65
CA ALA A 95 -10.56 -18.24 -10.07
C ALA A 95 -11.09 -17.00 -10.81
N LYS A 96 -12.34 -16.59 -10.53
CA LYS A 96 -12.96 -15.41 -11.14
C LYS A 96 -12.26 -14.11 -10.71
N ILE A 97 -11.91 -13.98 -9.44
CA ILE A 97 -11.15 -12.83 -8.92
C ILE A 97 -9.77 -12.77 -9.60
N SER A 98 -9.06 -13.89 -9.66
CA SER A 98 -7.74 -13.94 -10.32
C SER A 98 -7.81 -13.60 -11.81
N THR A 99 -8.86 -14.03 -12.52
CA THR A 99 -9.09 -13.62 -13.91
C THR A 99 -9.32 -12.12 -14.00
N LEU A 100 -10.23 -11.57 -13.18
CA LEU A 100 -10.56 -10.15 -13.22
C LEU A 100 -9.38 -9.24 -12.86
N THR A 101 -8.57 -9.58 -11.85
CA THR A 101 -7.38 -8.78 -11.53
C THR A 101 -6.33 -8.83 -12.65
N GLY A 102 -6.21 -9.97 -13.35
CA GLY A 102 -5.40 -10.08 -14.57
C GLY A 102 -5.94 -9.23 -15.73
N GLU A 103 -7.26 -9.23 -15.97
CA GLU A 103 -7.89 -8.41 -17.01
C GLU A 103 -7.79 -6.91 -16.70
N ILE A 104 -7.90 -6.49 -15.43
CA ILE A 104 -7.66 -5.11 -15.00
C ILE A 104 -6.23 -4.70 -15.33
N LEU A 105 -5.23 -5.55 -15.03
CA LEU A 105 -3.83 -5.27 -15.34
C LEU A 105 -3.61 -5.10 -16.84
N GLU A 106 -4.09 -6.03 -17.65
CA GLU A 106 -3.92 -5.98 -19.11
C GLU A 106 -4.58 -4.74 -19.71
N ASN A 107 -5.84 -4.47 -19.36
CA ASN A 107 -6.55 -3.30 -19.87
C ASN A 107 -5.89 -1.99 -19.42
N THR A 108 -5.39 -1.93 -18.18
CA THR A 108 -4.67 -0.74 -17.68
C THR A 108 -3.33 -0.55 -18.40
N ARG A 109 -2.65 -1.64 -18.75
CA ARG A 109 -1.42 -1.59 -19.56
C ARG A 109 -1.71 -1.04 -20.95
N THR A 110 -2.73 -1.57 -21.62
CA THR A 110 -3.17 -1.03 -22.92
C THR A 110 -3.54 0.44 -22.82
N PHE A 111 -4.33 0.84 -21.81
CA PHE A 111 -4.67 2.24 -21.56
C PHE A 111 -3.42 3.13 -21.37
N HIS A 112 -2.43 2.67 -20.59
CA HIS A 112 -1.19 3.42 -20.38
C HIS A 112 -0.37 3.59 -21.67
N GLU A 113 -0.30 2.56 -22.50
CA GLU A 113 0.34 2.61 -23.82
C GLU A 113 -0.42 3.57 -24.76
N THR A 114 -1.75 3.48 -24.80
CA THR A 114 -2.61 4.37 -25.58
C THR A 114 -2.51 5.83 -25.13
N CYS A 115 -2.27 6.11 -23.85
CA CYS A 115 -2.01 7.47 -23.38
C CYS A 115 -0.77 8.13 -24.04
N GLN A 116 0.20 7.34 -24.52
CA GLN A 116 1.43 7.87 -25.12
C GLN A 116 1.20 8.40 -26.54
N THR A 117 0.39 7.71 -27.35
CA THR A 117 0.30 7.95 -28.79
C THR A 117 -1.12 7.99 -29.35
N GLY A 118 -2.11 7.56 -28.56
CA GLY A 118 -3.50 7.44 -28.97
C GLY A 118 -4.23 8.77 -29.06
N THR A 119 -5.32 8.73 -29.80
CA THR A 119 -6.34 9.77 -29.88
C THR A 119 -7.14 9.86 -28.59
N GLU A 120 -7.89 10.97 -28.41
CA GLU A 120 -8.82 11.15 -27.29
C GLU A 120 -9.78 9.95 -27.14
N GLN A 121 -10.41 9.52 -28.23
CA GLN A 121 -11.38 8.43 -28.20
C GLN A 121 -10.74 7.10 -27.80
N GLU A 122 -9.56 6.77 -28.36
CA GLU A 122 -8.86 5.53 -27.99
C GLU A 122 -8.45 5.52 -26.52
N ILE A 123 -8.03 6.67 -25.97
CA ILE A 123 -7.71 6.80 -24.53
C ILE A 123 -8.96 6.53 -23.69
N PHE A 124 -10.10 7.10 -24.06
CA PHE A 124 -11.35 6.91 -23.31
C PHE A 124 -11.86 5.46 -23.41
N ASP A 125 -11.83 4.87 -24.60
CA ASP A 125 -12.30 3.49 -24.81
C ASP A 125 -11.46 2.48 -24.01
N THR A 126 -10.13 2.63 -24.05
CA THR A 126 -9.22 1.75 -23.29
C THR A 126 -9.32 1.97 -21.79
N PHE A 127 -9.54 3.21 -21.33
CA PHE A 127 -9.83 3.51 -19.93
C PHE A 127 -11.13 2.84 -19.45
N LEU A 128 -12.21 2.96 -20.23
CA LEU A 128 -13.50 2.36 -19.89
C LEU A 128 -13.41 0.83 -19.82
N ALA A 129 -12.64 0.21 -20.72
CA ALA A 129 -12.39 -1.23 -20.65
C ALA A 129 -11.71 -1.66 -19.34
N ALA A 130 -10.81 -0.85 -18.77
CA ALA A 130 -10.21 -1.14 -17.47
C ALA A 130 -11.21 -0.91 -16.32
N HIS A 131 -12.00 0.16 -16.40
CA HIS A 131 -13.06 0.49 -15.45
C HIS A 131 -14.12 -0.61 -15.31
N ASP A 132 -14.65 -1.12 -16.43
CA ASP A 132 -15.70 -2.14 -16.42
C ASP A 132 -15.25 -3.43 -15.72
N LYS A 133 -13.95 -3.76 -15.81
CA LYS A 133 -13.36 -4.91 -15.10
C LYS A 133 -13.20 -4.65 -13.62
N TYR A 134 -12.83 -3.43 -13.24
CA TYR A 134 -12.82 -3.03 -11.84
C TYR A 134 -14.22 -3.12 -11.22
N GLU A 135 -15.26 -2.62 -11.89
CA GLU A 135 -16.65 -2.74 -11.40
C GLU A 135 -17.07 -4.21 -11.24
N ALA A 136 -16.76 -5.06 -12.22
CA ALA A 136 -17.05 -6.49 -12.13
C ALA A 136 -16.32 -7.18 -10.96
N LEU A 137 -15.12 -6.73 -10.58
CA LEU A 137 -14.41 -7.20 -9.40
C LEU A 137 -15.03 -6.64 -8.11
N ALA A 138 -15.38 -5.36 -8.09
CA ALA A 138 -16.05 -4.69 -6.97
C ALA A 138 -17.37 -5.38 -6.60
N ASP A 139 -18.15 -5.79 -7.59
CA ASP A 139 -19.39 -6.55 -7.40
C ASP A 139 -19.20 -7.89 -6.69
N ILE A 140 -18.04 -8.51 -6.82
CA ILE A 140 -17.71 -9.77 -6.14
C ILE A 140 -17.21 -9.49 -4.73
N VAL A 141 -16.33 -8.49 -4.59
CA VAL A 141 -15.57 -8.27 -3.36
C VAL A 141 -16.35 -7.49 -2.31
N TYR A 142 -17.17 -6.51 -2.71
CA TYR A 142 -17.91 -5.65 -1.79
C TYR A 142 -19.37 -6.07 -1.56
N GLN A 143 -19.91 -7.05 -2.29
CA GLN A 143 -21.28 -7.55 -2.09
C GLN A 143 -21.38 -8.76 -1.14
N LEU A 144 -20.25 -9.24 -0.59
CA LEU A 144 -20.19 -10.30 0.45
C LEU A 144 -20.00 -9.71 1.85
#